data_AF-A0A0E4G8P9-F1
#
_entry.id   AF-A0A0E4G8P9-F1
#
_cell.length_a   1.000
_cell.length_b   1.000
_cell.length_c   1.000
_cell.angle_alpha   90.00
_cell.angle_beta   90.00
_cell.angle_gamma   90.00
#
_symmetry.space_group_name_H-M   'P 1'
#
loop_
_entity.id
_entity.type
_entity.pdbx_description
1 polymer ?
#
loop_
_entity_poly.entity_id
_entity_poly.type
_entity_poly.pdbx_seq_one_letter_code
_entity_poly.pdbx_strand_id
1 'polypeptide(L)'
;MDNNTKQPFGYVKLQGLRAYQAITLQIDMRIAAIVRKNNVGSISLYKSTSQTVRDIKKNKPAWYRVNFPYKNILPSVVAIRVNGRTICAGRRASNTESSISLQHTIYPSV
;
A
#
# COMPACT_ATOMS: atom_id res chain seq x y z
N MET A 1 13.84 -5.98 -2.47
CA MET A 1 13.38 -7.07 -3.37
C MET A 1 13.09 -8.30 -2.55
N ASP A 2 12.14 -9.14 -2.97
CA ASP A 2 11.85 -10.40 -2.31
C ASP A 2 13.02 -11.38 -2.53
N ASN A 3 13.55 -11.99 -1.48
CA ASN A 3 14.75 -12.82 -1.60
C ASN A 3 14.51 -14.12 -2.38
N ASN A 4 13.28 -14.63 -2.35
CA ASN A 4 12.89 -15.90 -2.96
C ASN A 4 12.46 -15.69 -4.41
N THR A 5 11.57 -14.72 -4.67
CA THR A 5 11.02 -14.50 -6.01
C THR A 5 11.83 -13.49 -6.83
N LYS A 6 12.75 -12.76 -6.19
CA LYS A 6 13.46 -11.60 -6.75
C LYS A 6 12.51 -10.51 -7.28
N GLN A 7 11.26 -10.50 -6.81
CA GLN A 7 10.27 -9.52 -7.24
C GLN A 7 10.47 -8.20 -6.48
N PRO A 8 10.51 -7.04 -7.16
CA PRO A 8 10.47 -5.77 -6.49
C PRO A 8 9.12 -5.58 -5.81
N PHE A 9 9.17 -4.89 -4.68
CA PHE A 9 7.99 -4.55 -3.89
C PHE A 9 8.29 -3.24 -3.15
N GLY A 10 7.24 -2.50 -2.78
CA GLY A 10 7.34 -1.25 -2.04
C GLY A 10 7.05 -1.42 -0.54
N TYR A 11 7.49 -0.44 0.25
CA TYR A 11 7.08 -0.29 1.64
C TYR A 11 6.38 1.05 1.84
N VAL A 12 5.28 1.04 2.61
CA VAL A 12 4.64 2.26 3.09
C VAL A 12 4.71 2.28 4.60
N LYS A 13 5.27 3.38 5.14
CA LYS A 13 5.35 3.66 6.56
C LYS A 13 4.33 4.74 6.90
N LEU A 14 3.37 4.41 7.76
CA LEU A 14 2.39 5.37 8.27
C LEU A 14 2.67 5.68 9.74
N GLN A 15 2.67 6.97 10.09
CA GLN A 15 2.87 7.48 11.44
C GLN A 15 1.68 8.36 11.86
N GLY A 16 1.54 8.61 13.17
CA GLY A 16 0.46 9.45 13.70
C GLY A 16 -0.94 8.85 13.55
N LEU A 17 -1.03 7.53 13.44
CA LEU A 17 -2.29 6.81 13.32
C LEU A 17 -3.03 6.76 14.66
N ARG A 18 -4.36 6.84 14.64
CA ARG A 18 -5.21 6.75 15.83
C ARG A 18 -5.73 5.32 16.00
N ALA A 19 -5.47 4.72 17.16
CA ALA A 19 -5.78 3.31 17.44
C ALA A 19 -7.26 3.00 17.73
N TYR A 20 -8.16 3.99 17.70
CA TYR A 20 -9.57 3.83 18.09
C TYR A 20 -10.54 4.00 16.91
N GLN A 21 -10.01 4.04 15.69
CA GLN A 21 -10.80 4.15 14.47
C GLN A 21 -10.29 3.17 13.43
N ALA A 22 -11.16 2.77 12.49
CA ALA A 22 -10.72 2.02 11.33
C ALA A 22 -9.66 2.83 10.56
N ILE A 23 -8.62 2.14 10.09
CA ILE A 23 -7.53 2.73 9.32
C ILE A 23 -7.49 2.05 7.96
N THR A 24 -7.94 2.76 6.95
CA THR A 24 -7.94 2.34 5.56
C THR A 24 -6.79 3.01 4.83
N LEU A 25 -5.82 2.22 4.39
CA LEU A 25 -4.77 2.65 3.47
C LEU A 25 -5.21 2.31 2.05
N GLN A 26 -5.21 3.30 1.16
CA GLN A 26 -5.41 3.13 -0.27
C GLN A 26 -4.19 3.68 -1.03
N ILE A 27 -3.72 2.92 -2.02
CA ILE A 27 -2.63 3.30 -2.91
C ILE A 27 -3.12 3.21 -4.35
N ASP A 28 -3.15 4.36 -5.02
CA ASP A 28 -3.43 4.44 -6.45
C ASP A 28 -2.12 4.53 -7.21
N MET A 29 -2.01 3.70 -8.26
CA MET A 29 -0.83 3.62 -9.10
C MET A 29 -1.19 3.58 -10.58
N ARG A 30 -0.20 3.90 -11.41
CA ARG A 30 -0.25 3.79 -12.87
C ARG A 30 0.92 2.96 -13.36
N ILE A 31 0.71 2.16 -14.40
CA ILE A 31 1.75 1.27 -14.91
C ILE A 31 1.73 1.21 -16.45
N ALA A 32 2.90 1.14 -17.07
CA ALA A 32 3.08 1.03 -18.51
C ALA A 32 2.92 -0.43 -19.01
N ALA A 33 1.84 -1.09 -18.56
CA ALA A 33 1.49 -2.45 -18.93
C ALA A 33 -0.02 -2.68 -18.73
N ILE A 34 -0.60 -3.58 -19.52
CA ILE A 34 -1.99 -4.01 -19.35
C ILE A 34 -2.07 -4.94 -18.14
N VAL A 35 -2.77 -4.51 -17.08
CA VAL A 35 -2.94 -5.31 -15.86
C VAL A 35 -4.15 -6.21 -15.97
N ARG A 36 -3.95 -7.53 -15.85
CA ARG A 36 -5.05 -8.51 -15.81
C ARG A 36 -5.73 -8.50 -14.44
N LYS A 37 -7.05 -8.70 -14.39
CA LYS A 37 -7.85 -8.67 -13.14
C LYS A 37 -7.32 -9.59 -12.04
N ASN A 38 -6.71 -10.71 -12.37
CA ASN A 38 -6.16 -11.68 -11.43
C ASN A 38 -4.71 -11.40 -10.99
N ASN A 39 -4.08 -10.35 -11.51
CA ASN A 39 -2.68 -10.00 -11.19
C ASN A 39 -2.54 -8.48 -11.01
N VAL A 40 -3.28 -7.90 -10.07
CA VAL A 40 -3.25 -6.45 -9.78
C VAL A 40 -2.18 -6.05 -8.75
N GLY A 41 -1.54 -7.03 -8.10
CA GLY A 41 -0.67 -6.83 -6.94
C GLY A 41 -1.43 -6.95 -5.63
N SER A 42 -0.78 -6.62 -4.52
CA SER A 42 -1.40 -6.69 -3.19
C SER A 42 -0.78 -5.72 -2.20
N ILE A 43 -1.54 -5.39 -1.17
CA ILE A 43 -1.04 -4.64 -0.02
C ILE A 43 -1.37 -5.41 1.26
N SER A 44 -0.37 -5.58 2.11
CA SER A 44 -0.51 -6.30 3.39
C SER A 44 0.31 -5.65 4.48
N LEU A 45 -0.04 -5.94 5.73
CA LEU A 45 0.77 -5.54 6.87
C LEU A 45 2.10 -6.30 6.91
N TYR A 46 3.15 -5.61 7.32
CA TYR A 46 4.46 -6.22 7.55
C TYR A 46 4.46 -7.09 8.82
N LYS A 47 3.68 -6.70 9.83
CA LYS A 47 3.45 -7.46 11.07
C LYS A 47 2.02 -7.99 11.10
N SER A 48 1.68 -8.84 12.07
CA SER A 48 0.28 -9.23 12.27
C SER A 48 -0.59 -8.01 12.60
N THR A 49 -1.90 -8.12 12.35
CA THR A 49 -2.87 -7.07 12.70
C THR A 49 -2.80 -6.70 14.18
N SER A 50 -2.71 -7.70 15.07
CA SER A 50 -2.64 -7.46 16.52
C SER A 50 -1.34 -6.75 16.94
N GLN A 51 -0.20 -7.13 16.36
CA GLN A 51 1.08 -6.43 16.59
C GLN A 51 1.05 -5.00 16.07
N THR A 52 0.49 -4.80 14.87
CA THR A 52 0.38 -3.46 14.26
C THR A 52 -0.52 -2.55 15.10
N VAL A 53 -1.68 -3.05 15.56
CA VAL A 53 -2.57 -2.29 16.46
C VAL A 53 -1.86 -1.93 17.77
N ARG A 54 -1.09 -2.87 18.36
CA ARG A 54 -0.27 -2.58 19.55
C ARG A 54 0.79 -1.52 19.29
N ASP A 55 1.43 -1.54 18.13
CA ASP A 55 2.40 -0.54 17.72
C ASP A 55 1.73 0.84 17.60
N ILE A 56 0.58 0.93 16.94
CA ILE A 56 -0.19 2.19 16.80
C ILE A 56 -0.61 2.73 18.18
N LYS A 57 -1.10 1.88 19.11
CA LYS A 57 -1.45 2.27 20.49
C LYS A 57 -0.24 2.84 21.25
N LYS A 58 0.99 2.43 20.89
CA LYS A 58 2.26 2.93 21.45
C LYS A 58 2.88 4.05 20.62
N ASN A 59 2.11 4.69 19.74
CA ASN A 59 2.56 5.74 18.82
C ASN A 59 3.71 5.32 17.90
N LYS A 60 3.81 4.02 17.59
CA LYS A 60 4.79 3.47 16.65
C LYS A 60 4.18 3.39 15.24
N PRO A 61 5.02 3.38 14.18
CA PRO A 61 4.53 3.34 12.80
C PRO A 61 3.87 2.00 12.46
N ALA A 62 2.84 2.05 11.61
CA ALA A 62 2.37 0.89 10.88
C ALA A 62 3.15 0.73 9.57
N TRP A 63 3.58 -0.48 9.27
CA TRP A 63 4.34 -0.81 8.07
C TRP A 63 3.54 -1.72 7.16
N TYR A 64 3.47 -1.36 5.88
CA TYR A 64 2.80 -2.12 4.84
C TYR A 64 3.79 -2.54 3.77
N ARG A 65 3.62 -3.76 3.26
CA ARG A 65 4.27 -4.26 2.05
C ARG A 65 3.31 -4.09 0.89
N VAL A 66 3.82 -3.56 -0.23
CA VAL A 66 3.09 -3.38 -1.48
C VAL A 66 3.74 -4.25 -2.54
N ASN A 67 3.06 -5.31 -2.95
CA ASN A 67 3.53 -6.19 -4.03
C ASN A 67 3.01 -5.67 -5.36
N PHE A 68 3.93 -5.45 -6.30
CA PHE A 68 3.59 -5.00 -7.66
C PHE A 68 3.21 -6.19 -8.54
N PRO A 69 2.37 -5.99 -9.57
CA PRO A 69 1.90 -7.08 -10.42
C PRO A 69 2.98 -7.69 -11.33
N TYR A 70 4.02 -6.92 -11.68
CA TYR A 70 5.08 -7.35 -12.58
C TYR A 70 6.46 -7.14 -11.98
N LYS A 71 7.38 -8.04 -12.30
CA LYS A 71 8.76 -7.99 -11.82
C LYS A 71 9.61 -6.91 -12.49
N ASN A 72 9.39 -6.68 -13.79
CA ASN A 72 10.26 -5.83 -14.61
C ASN A 72 9.65 -4.46 -14.93
N ILE A 73 8.43 -4.19 -14.47
CA ILE A 73 7.71 -2.95 -14.75
C ILE A 73 7.24 -2.37 -13.43
N LEU A 74 7.88 -1.28 -13.02
CA LEU A 74 7.56 -0.60 -11.76
C LEU A 74 6.41 0.39 -11.98
N PRO A 75 5.34 0.31 -11.17
CA PRO A 75 4.28 1.28 -11.23
C PRO A 75 4.73 2.63 -10.63
N SER A 76 4.17 3.72 -11.15
CA SER A 76 4.27 5.05 -10.56
C SER A 76 3.13 5.27 -9.57
N VAL A 77 3.45 5.70 -8.35
CA VAL A 77 2.44 6.06 -7.34
C VAL A 77 1.81 7.40 -7.74
N VAL A 78 0.47 7.44 -7.79
CA VAL A 78 -0.30 8.66 -8.07
C VAL A 78 -0.83 9.26 -6.79
N ALA A 79 -1.34 8.43 -5.89
CA ALA A 79 -1.85 8.90 -4.60
C ALA A 79 -1.72 7.82 -3.53
N ILE A 80 -1.42 8.25 -2.31
CA ILE A 80 -1.58 7.46 -1.09
C ILE A 80 -2.61 8.18 -0.23
N ARG A 81 -3.65 7.45 0.18
CA ARG A 81 -4.71 7.97 1.04
C ARG A 81 -4.83 7.15 2.32
N VAL A 82 -5.07 7.84 3.41
CA VAL A 82 -5.42 7.25 4.70
C VAL A 82 -6.81 7.77 5.08
N ASN A 83 -7.77 6.86 5.28
CA ASN A 83 -9.16 7.19 5.56
C ASN A 83 -9.75 8.21 4.57
N GLY A 84 -9.48 8.01 3.27
CA GLY A 84 -9.93 8.91 2.20
C GLY A 84 -9.12 10.20 2.03
N ARG A 85 -8.28 10.59 3.00
CA ARG A 85 -7.44 11.78 2.92
C ARG A 85 -6.11 11.49 2.23
N THR A 86 -5.80 12.23 1.16
CA THR A 86 -4.50 12.17 0.48
C THR A 86 -3.38 12.66 1.40
N ILE A 87 -2.39 11.80 1.61
CA ILE A 87 -1.18 12.10 2.39
C ILE A 87 0.09 12.18 1.52
N CYS A 88 0.03 11.63 0.31
CA CYS A 88 1.08 11.75 -0.69
C CYS A 88 0.42 11.77 -2.07
N ALA A 89 0.85 12.69 -2.92
CA ALA A 89 0.44 12.78 -4.31
C ALA A 89 1.69 12.71 -5.19
N GLY A 90 1.69 11.78 -6.14
CA GLY A 90 2.74 11.66 -7.14
C GLY A 90 2.30 12.29 -8.46
N ARG A 91 3.28 12.50 -9.35
CA ARG A 91 3.00 13.02 -10.70
C ARG A 91 2.33 11.92 -11.54
N ARG A 92 1.33 12.30 -12.32
CA ARG A 92 0.78 11.40 -13.35
C ARG A 92 1.85 11.10 -14.38
N ALA A 93 2.10 9.82 -14.64
CA ALA A 93 2.92 9.39 -15.77
C ALA A 93 2.08 9.47 -17.06
N SER A 94 2.61 10.14 -18.09
CA SER A 94 1.90 10.38 -19.36
C SER A 94 1.74 9.14 -20.24
N ASN A 95 2.56 8.11 -20.03
CA ASN A 95 2.60 6.90 -20.86
C ASN A 95 2.27 5.65 -20.04
N THR A 96 1.03 5.52 -19.57
CA THR A 96 0.59 4.37 -18.77
C THR A 96 -0.70 3.77 -19.31
N GLU A 97 -0.75 2.45 -19.35
CA GLU A 97 -1.82 1.65 -19.96
C GLU A 97 -2.91 1.27 -18.94
N SER A 98 -2.55 1.15 -17.66
CA SER A 98 -3.47 0.67 -16.64
C SER A 98 -3.37 1.44 -15.33
N SER A 99 -4.50 1.48 -14.64
CA SER A 99 -4.65 2.00 -13.28
C SER A 99 -4.75 0.84 -12.31
N ILE A 100 -4.07 0.94 -11.17
CA ILE A 100 -4.16 -0.02 -10.08
C ILE A 100 -4.60 0.73 -8.83
N SER A 101 -5.57 0.18 -8.11
CA SER A 101 -5.96 0.65 -6.77
C SER A 101 -5.87 -0.52 -5.80
N LEU A 102 -5.02 -0.38 -4.79
CA LEU A 102 -4.85 -1.36 -3.73
C LEU A 102 -5.34 -0.76 -2.41
N GLN A 103 -6.09 -1.54 -1.64
CA GLN A 103 -6.68 -1.08 -0.38
C GLN A 103 -6.51 -2.14 0.72
N HIS A 104 -6.22 -1.68 1.93
CA HIS A 104 -6.25 -2.53 3.12
C HIS A 104 -6.76 -1.73 4.32
N THR A 105 -7.72 -2.31 5.04
CA THR A 105 -8.31 -1.72 6.23
C THR A 105 -7.90 -2.51 7.47
N ILE A 106 -7.43 -1.81 8.50
CA ILE A 106 -7.27 -2.34 9.85
C ILE A 106 -8.47 -1.88 10.67
N TYR A 107 -9.04 -2.81 11.43
CA TYR A 107 -10.01 -2.51 12.47
C TYR A 107 -9.33 -2.76 13.83
N PRO A 108 -8.81 -1.72 14.50
CA PRO A 108 -8.40 -1.84 15.89
C PRO A 108 -9.65 -2.19 16.70
N SER A 109 -9.69 -3.39 17.28
CA SER A 109 -10.77 -3.75 18.20
C SER A 109 -10.86 -2.71 19.31
N VAL A 110 -12.10 -2.28 19.60
CA VAL A 110 -12.43 -1.41 20.74
C VAL A 110 -12.06 -2.11 22.03
#